data_AF-A0A1H3NLG5-F1
#
_entry.id   AF-A0A1H3NLG5-F1
#
_cell.length_a   1.000
_cell.length_b   1.000
_cell.length_c   1.000
_cell.angle_alpha   90.00
_cell.angle_beta   90.00
_cell.angle_gamma   90.00
#
_symmetry.space_group_name_H-M   'P 1'
#
loop_
_entity.id
_entity.type
_entity.pdbx_description
1 polymer ?
#
loop_
_entity_poly.entity_id
_entity_poly.type
_entity_poly.pdbx_seq_one_letter_code
_entity_poly.pdbx_strand_id
1 'polypeptide(L)' 'MLLTKKEKELLIRVLKKEKHRIFGVKENKQAVNELLDKLEQNYRNETVNKVKQTKL' A
#
# COMPACT_ATOMS: atom_id res chain seq x y z
N MET A 1 16.00 1.19 -3.06
CA MET A 1 15.15 0.72 -4.17
C MET A 1 13.75 1.28 -3.99
N LEU A 2 13.28 2.11 -4.92
CA LEU A 2 11.89 2.59 -4.93
C LEU A 2 11.06 1.54 -5.69
N LEU A 3 10.06 0.94 -5.04
CA LEU A 3 9.12 0.02 -5.71
C LEU A 3 8.39 0.76 -6.84
N THR A 4 8.25 0.12 -7.99
CA THR A 4 7.48 0.63 -9.11
C THR A 4 5.97 0.61 -8.80
N LYS A 5 5.18 1.39 -9.55
CA LYS A 5 3.72 1.47 -9.35
C LYS A 5 3.04 0.10 -9.40
N LYS A 6 3.45 -0.75 -10.35
CA LYS A 6 2.92 -2.11 -10.53
C LYS A 6 3.28 -3.01 -9.35
N GLU A 7 4.52 -2.90 -8.85
CA GLU A 7 4.96 -3.67 -7.68
C GLU A 7 4.20 -3.26 -6.43
N LYS A 8 3.92 -1.96 -6.24
CA LYS A 8 3.09 -1.47 -5.11
C LYS A 8 1.66 -1.97 -5.16
N GLU A 9 1.03 -1.96 -6.34
CA GLU A 9 -0.31 -2.53 -6.53
C GLU A 9 -0.34 -4.03 -6.22
N LEU A 10 0.64 -4.77 -6.74
CA LEU A 10 0.78 -6.20 -6.46
C LEU A 10 0.94 -6.45 -4.96
N LEU A 11 1.79 -5.65 -4.29
CA LEU A 11 2.04 -5.76 -2.85
C LEU A 11 0.75 -5.54 -2.05
N ILE A 12 0.01 -4.47 -2.34
CA ILE A 12 -1.27 -4.17 -1.68
C ILE A 12 -2.25 -5.33 -1.89
N ARG A 13 -2.31 -5.88 -3.11
CA ARG A 13 -3.23 -6.99 -3.44
C ARG A 13 -2.87 -8.28 -2.70
N VAL A 14 -1.58 -8.60 -2.64
CA VAL A 14 -1.07 -9.76 -1.89
C VAL A 14 -1.31 -9.58 -0.40
N LEU A 15 -0.99 -8.42 0.17
CA LEU A 15 -1.23 -8.14 1.59
C LEU A 15 -2.71 -8.21 1.95
N LYS A 16 -3.61 -7.71 1.10
CA LYS A 16 -5.07 -7.84 1.32
C LYS A 16 -5.54 -9.29 1.27
N LYS A 17 -5.00 -10.11 0.36
CA LYS A 17 -5.35 -11.53 0.23
C LYS A 17 -4.83 -12.36 1.40
N GLU A 18 -3.59 -12.11 1.80
CA GLU A 18 -2.92 -12.81 2.90
C GLU A 18 -3.32 -12.26 4.28
N LYS A 19 -3.97 -11.09 4.36
CA LYS A 19 -4.58 -10.53 5.58
C LYS A 19 -5.39 -11.55 6.37
N HIS A 20 -6.19 -12.35 5.68
CA HIS A 20 -7.02 -13.36 6.33
C HIS A 20 -6.26 -14.64 6.70
N ARG A 21 -5.18 -14.95 5.98
CA ARG A 21 -4.44 -16.22 6.10
C ARG A 21 -3.27 -16.15 7.08
N ILE A 22 -2.50 -15.06 7.05
CA ILE A 22 -1.30 -14.84 7.89
C ILE A 22 -1.64 -13.99 9.11
N PHE A 23 -2.52 -13.01 8.96
CA PHE A 23 -2.81 -11.99 9.99
C PHE A 23 -4.15 -12.20 10.70
N GLY A 24 -4.75 -13.38 10.55
CA GLY A 24 -5.97 -13.79 11.27
C GLY A 24 -5.76 -14.00 12.78
N VAL A 25 -4.50 -14.07 13.23
CA VAL A 25 -4.16 -14.12 14.65
C VAL A 25 -4.33 -12.71 15.24
N LYS A 26 -5.28 -12.57 16.17
CA LYS A 26 -5.79 -11.29 16.69
C LYS A 26 -4.71 -10.29 17.15
N GLU A 27 -3.52 -10.74 17.50
CA GLU A 27 -2.44 -9.92 18.07
C GLU A 27 -1.88 -8.86 17.11
N ASN A 28 -1.89 -9.09 15.79
CA ASN A 28 -1.23 -8.17 14.84
C ASN A 28 -2.17 -7.45 13.87
N LYS A 29 -3.48 -7.62 14.04
CA LYS A 29 -4.47 -7.07 13.09
C LYS A 29 -4.39 -5.53 12.96
N GLN A 30 -4.12 -4.83 14.05
CA GLN A 30 -4.10 -3.37 14.10
C GLN A 30 -2.85 -2.81 13.40
N ALA A 31 -1.66 -3.30 13.76
CA ALA A 31 -0.41 -2.92 13.12
C ALA A 31 -0.41 -3.18 11.61
N VAL A 32 -1.02 -4.29 11.17
CA VAL A 32 -1.14 -4.64 9.75
C VAL A 32 -2.07 -3.70 9.00
N ASN A 33 -3.17 -3.27 9.61
CA ASN A 33 -4.05 -2.28 8.99
C ASN A 33 -3.35 -0.92 8.88
N GLU A 34 -2.62 -0.48 9.91
CA GLU A 34 -1.84 0.76 9.84
C GLU A 34 -0.78 0.72 8.73
N LEU A 35 -0.14 -0.43 8.53
CA LEU A 35 0.88 -0.62 7.50
C LEU A 35 0.25 -0.61 6.10
N LEU A 36 -0.92 -1.24 5.94
CA LEU A 36 -1.72 -1.17 4.72
C LEU A 36 -2.17 0.26 4.40
N ASP A 37 -2.67 0.98 5.40
CA ASP A 37 -3.14 2.36 5.24
C ASP A 37 -2.00 3.29 4.84
N LYS A 38 -0.81 3.15 5.45
CA LYS A 38 0.40 3.89 5.04
C LYS A 38 0.84 3.56 3.62
N LEU A 39 0.72 2.30 3.20
CA LEU A 39 1.04 1.89 1.82
C LEU A 39 0.05 2.46 0.81
N GLU A 40 -1.25 2.44 1.12
CA GLU A 40 -2.28 3.06 0.27
C GLU A 40 -2.12 4.57 0.18
N GLN A 41 -1.82 5.26 1.30
CA GLN A 41 -1.54 6.69 1.31
C GLN A 41 -0.31 7.02 0.45
N ASN A 42 0.79 6.26 0.58
CA ASN A 42 1.96 6.45 -0.28
C ASN A 42 1.65 6.25 -1.76
N TYR A 43 0.84 5.25 -2.10
CA TYR A 43 0.41 5.02 -3.48
C TYR A 43 -0.46 6.19 -4.01
N ARG A 44 -1.39 6.71 -3.21
CA ARG A 44 -2.20 7.88 -3.56
C ARG A 44 -1.33 9.13 -3.72
N ASN A 45 -0.40 9.37 -2.81
CA ASN A 45 0.51 10.52 -2.85
C ASN A 45 1.42 10.49 -4.07
N GLU A 46 1.93 9.32 -4.47
CA GLU A 46 2.65 9.16 -5.73
C GLU A 46 1.77 9.44 -6.94
N THR A 47 0.49 9.06 -6.88
CA THR A 47 -0.46 9.31 -7.96
C THR A 47 -0.76 10.81 -8.07
N VAL A 48 -0.95 11.51 -6.95
CA VAL A 48 -1.17 12.97 -6.91
C VAL A 48 0.08 13.74 -7.36
N ASN A 49 1.28 13.33 -6.96
CA ASN A 49 2.54 13.95 -7.41
C ASN A 49 2.76 13.79 -8.92
N LYS A 50 2.31 12.67 -9.53
CA LYS A 50 2.31 12.50 -10.99
C LYS A 50 1.29 13.41 -11.68
N VAL A 51 0.11 13.62 -11.09
CA VAL A 51 -0.95 14.47 -11.67
C VAL A 51 -0.61 15.96 -11.54
N LYS A 52 0.18 16.37 -10.54
CA LYS A 52 0.63 17.76 -10.36
C LYS A 52 1.77 18.22 -11.29
N GLN A 53 2.35 17.33 -12.10
CA GLN A 53 3.31 17.74 -13.15
C GLN A 53 2.57 18.29 -14.37
N THR A 54 1.85 19.39 -14.19
CA THR A 54 1.37 20.21 -15.30
C THR A 54 2.29 21.42 -15.40
N LYS A 55 3.23 21.32 -16.35
CA LYS A 55 3.97 22.37 -17.05
C LYS A 55 4.42 23.60 -16.24
N LEU A 56 5.73 23.65 -15.97
CA LEU A 56 6.51 24.88 -16.12
C LEU A 56 7.18 24.84 -17.49
#